data_AF-A0A8J4LZQ6-F1
#
_entry.id   AF-A0A8J4LZQ6-F1
#
_cell.length_a   1.000
_cell.length_b   1.000
_cell.length_c   1.000
_cell.angle_alpha   90.00
_cell.angle_beta   90.00
_cell.angle_gamma   90.00
#
_symmetry.space_group_name_H-M   'P 1'
#
loop_
_entity.id
_entity.type
_entity.pdbx_description
1 polymer ?
#
loop_
_entity_poly.entity_id
_entity_poly.type
_entity_poly.pdbx_seq_one_letter_code
_entity_poly.pdbx_strand_id
1 'polypeptide(L)'
;MLEVGGLRLLASPWSPEYAGVWQLPDEAAGQQHWSRLLPSELEIDVLVTHTPPYGYGDLTRGRHVGDKQLLVAVQRMERPPRLWICGHIHEAAGEYRVPHPAVPGAGILLINAASFYAAAKKGYERQAQPRAVSLPDVRVVAQGDPDNLAAAAAAARGGGSGGGGGGVGNGSGLKPGVRPPTVANGEVWSAPHDRIRL
;
A
#
# COMPACT_ATOMS: atom_id res chain seq x y z
N MET A 1 11.37 -13.72 4.15
CA MET A 1 11.20 -12.79 5.29
C MET A 1 12.57 -12.28 5.69
N LEU A 2 12.70 -11.00 5.99
CA LEU A 2 13.89 -10.41 6.58
C LEU A 2 13.49 -9.64 7.84
N GLU A 3 14.35 -9.62 8.85
CA GLU A 3 14.16 -8.77 10.02
C GLU A 3 15.17 -7.62 10.03
N VAL A 4 14.69 -6.39 10.20
CA VAL A 4 15.53 -5.18 10.27
C VAL A 4 15.04 -4.31 11.42
N GLY A 5 15.90 -4.07 12.41
CA GLY A 5 15.53 -3.22 13.56
C GLY A 5 14.31 -3.72 14.34
N GLY A 6 14.12 -5.04 14.43
CA GLY A 6 12.97 -5.67 15.08
C GLY A 6 11.68 -5.65 14.26
N LEU A 7 11.71 -5.21 12.99
CA LEU A 7 10.57 -5.23 12.08
C LEU A 7 10.69 -6.41 11.12
N ARG A 8 9.58 -7.09 10.86
CA ARG A 8 9.49 -8.18 9.89
C ARG A 8 9.04 -7.68 8.51
N LEU A 9 9.89 -7.85 7.52
CA LEU A 9 9.71 -7.39 6.15
C LEU A 9 9.54 -8.58 5.19
N LEU A 10 8.46 -8.55 4.41
CA LEU A 10 8.25 -9.44 3.28
C LEU A 10 8.21 -8.62 1.99
N ALA A 11 9.00 -9.02 1.00
CA ALA A 11 9.01 -8.41 -0.33
C ALA A 11 8.65 -9.44 -1.39
N SER A 12 7.77 -9.08 -2.33
CA SER A 12 7.37 -9.92 -3.46
C SER A 12 7.45 -9.16 -4.79
N PRO A 13 8.14 -9.69 -5.82
CA PRO A 13 8.21 -9.06 -7.13
C PRO A 13 6.97 -9.37 -7.99
N TRP A 14 6.12 -10.32 -7.58
CA TRP A 14 5.04 -10.83 -8.40
C TRP A 14 3.97 -9.78 -8.68
N SER A 15 3.43 -9.82 -9.91
CA SER A 15 2.37 -8.93 -10.36
C SER A 15 1.31 -9.69 -11.16
N PRO A 16 0.08 -9.16 -11.31
CA PRO A 16 -0.85 -9.65 -12.31
C PRO A 16 -0.31 -9.29 -13.71
N GLU A 17 -0.99 -9.78 -14.74
CA GLU A 17 -0.65 -9.47 -16.13
C GLU A 17 -0.94 -8.00 -16.47
N TYR A 18 0.03 -7.14 -16.18
CA TYR A 18 0.00 -5.73 -16.55
C TYR A 18 1.42 -5.17 -16.57
N ALA A 19 2.03 -5.08 -17.76
CA ALA A 19 3.25 -4.31 -18.02
C ALA A 19 4.45 -4.52 -17.05
N GLY A 20 4.64 -5.74 -16.52
CA GLY A 20 5.65 -6.02 -15.48
C GLY A 20 6.60 -7.17 -15.81
N VAL A 21 7.39 -7.57 -14.82
CA VAL A 21 8.18 -8.80 -14.81
C VAL A 21 7.72 -9.67 -13.63
N TRP A 22 7.86 -11.00 -13.73
CA TRP A 22 7.28 -11.97 -12.78
C TRP A 22 5.74 -11.91 -12.70
N GLN A 23 5.10 -12.15 -13.84
CA GLN A 23 3.65 -12.05 -13.98
C GLN A 23 2.95 -13.36 -13.65
N LEU A 24 1.89 -13.28 -12.84
CA LEU A 24 0.93 -14.34 -12.59
C LEU A 24 -0.05 -14.37 -13.77
N PRO A 25 -0.22 -15.52 -14.45
CA PRO A 25 -0.93 -15.59 -15.73
C PRO A 25 -2.44 -15.34 -15.62
N ASP A 26 -3.04 -15.61 -14.47
CA ASP A 26 -4.46 -15.41 -14.22
C ASP A 26 -4.77 -15.24 -12.73
N GLU A 27 -6.04 -14.99 -12.40
CA GLU A 27 -6.49 -14.85 -11.01
C GLU A 27 -6.37 -16.17 -10.22
N ALA A 28 -6.44 -17.35 -10.84
CA ALA A 28 -6.30 -18.62 -10.12
C ALA A 28 -4.86 -18.84 -9.67
N ALA A 29 -3.89 -18.58 -10.55
CA ALA A 29 -2.47 -18.57 -10.23
C ALA A 29 -2.15 -17.49 -9.19
N GLY A 30 -2.77 -16.31 -9.29
CA GLY A 30 -2.70 -15.25 -8.29
C GLY A 30 -3.18 -15.71 -6.92
N GLN A 31 -4.36 -16.32 -6.86
CA GLN A 31 -4.94 -16.83 -5.62
C GLN A 31 -4.04 -17.89 -4.97
N GLN A 32 -3.56 -18.85 -5.76
CA GLN A 32 -2.67 -19.90 -5.27
C GLN A 32 -1.34 -19.32 -4.76
N HIS A 33 -0.76 -18.38 -5.50
CA HIS A 33 0.50 -17.75 -5.13
C HIS A 33 0.38 -16.95 -3.83
N TRP A 34 -0.58 -16.02 -3.76
CA TRP A 34 -0.71 -15.11 -2.64
C TRP A 34 -1.19 -15.81 -1.36
N SER A 35 -2.10 -16.79 -1.46
CA SER A 35 -2.52 -17.57 -0.28
C SER A 35 -1.38 -18.40 0.31
N ARG A 36 -0.45 -18.89 -0.52
CA ARG A 36 0.74 -19.60 -0.06
C ARG A 36 1.78 -18.66 0.55
N LEU A 37 1.97 -17.48 -0.05
CA LEU A 37 2.98 -16.52 0.38
C LEU A 37 2.55 -15.71 1.62
N LEU A 38 1.25 -15.43 1.74
CA LEU A 38 0.62 -14.64 2.80
C LEU A 38 -0.47 -15.49 3.49
N PRO A 39 -0.10 -16.57 4.20
CA PRO A 39 -1.08 -17.33 4.99
C PRO A 39 -1.62 -16.45 6.13
N SER A 40 -2.82 -16.75 6.62
CA SER A 40 -3.58 -15.89 7.53
C SER A 40 -2.86 -15.58 8.85
N GLU A 41 -2.13 -16.57 9.36
CA GLU A 41 -1.35 -16.54 10.59
C GLU A 41 0.03 -15.89 10.44
N LEU A 42 0.43 -15.54 9.21
CA LEU A 42 1.73 -14.92 8.97
C LEU A 42 1.78 -13.54 9.60
N GLU A 43 2.78 -13.34 10.44
CA GLU A 43 3.00 -12.06 11.07
C GLU A 43 4.07 -11.24 10.33
N ILE A 44 3.66 -10.09 9.80
CA ILE A 44 4.54 -9.12 9.12
C ILE A 44 4.25 -7.70 9.60
N ASP A 45 5.28 -6.86 9.60
CA ASP A 45 5.13 -5.45 9.96
C ASP A 45 5.14 -4.56 8.73
N VAL A 46 5.94 -4.92 7.73
CA VAL A 46 6.02 -4.22 6.44
C VAL A 46 5.89 -5.21 5.28
N LEU A 47 4.93 -4.95 4.40
CA LEU A 47 4.77 -5.65 3.13
C LEU A 47 5.28 -4.78 1.99
N VAL A 48 6.11 -5.33 1.12
CA VAL A 48 6.59 -4.67 -0.09
C VAL A 48 6.16 -5.51 -1.29
N THR A 49 5.42 -4.92 -2.21
CA THR A 49 5.01 -5.60 -3.45
C THR A 49 5.43 -4.77 -4.65
N HIS A 50 5.70 -5.42 -5.79
CA HIS A 50 5.96 -4.66 -7.01
C HIS A 50 4.71 -3.89 -7.45
N THR A 51 3.58 -4.59 -7.53
CA THR A 51 2.28 -4.05 -7.94
C THR A 51 1.44 -3.55 -6.74
N PRO A 52 0.58 -2.54 -6.92
CA PRO A 52 -0.44 -2.18 -5.95
C PRO A 52 -1.56 -3.24 -5.85
N PRO A 53 -2.27 -3.32 -4.71
CA PRO A 53 -3.52 -4.05 -4.62
C PRO A 53 -4.62 -3.36 -5.46
N TYR A 54 -5.58 -4.15 -5.92
CA TYR A 54 -6.69 -3.63 -6.72
C TYR A 54 -7.48 -2.53 -5.99
N GLY A 55 -7.74 -1.41 -6.66
CA GLY A 55 -8.51 -0.28 -6.14
C GLY A 55 -7.72 0.76 -5.34
N TYR A 56 -6.45 0.51 -5.01
CA TYR A 56 -5.64 1.41 -4.18
C TYR A 56 -4.25 1.62 -4.78
N GLY A 57 -3.93 2.85 -5.18
CA GLY A 57 -2.63 3.15 -5.80
C GLY A 57 -2.43 2.52 -7.17
N ASP A 58 -3.52 2.14 -7.86
CA ASP A 58 -3.48 1.33 -9.08
C ASP A 58 -4.27 1.90 -10.26
N LEU A 59 -4.76 3.14 -10.15
CA LEU A 59 -5.52 3.78 -11.22
C LEU A 59 -4.57 4.27 -12.32
N THR A 60 -4.73 3.74 -13.52
CA THR A 60 -3.99 4.20 -14.71
C THR A 60 -4.87 4.12 -15.95
N ARG A 61 -4.76 5.12 -16.82
CA ARG A 61 -5.56 5.22 -18.06
C ARG A 61 -7.06 4.99 -17.84
N GLY A 62 -7.59 5.48 -16.71
CA GLY A 62 -9.01 5.41 -16.36
C GLY A 62 -9.49 4.04 -15.86
N ARG A 63 -8.60 3.08 -15.60
CA ARG A 63 -8.97 1.77 -15.04
C ARG A 63 -8.05 1.33 -13.91
N HIS A 64 -8.58 0.48 -13.04
CA HIS A 64 -7.82 -0.18 -11.98
C HIS A 64 -7.12 -1.42 -12.56
N VAL A 65 -5.82 -1.54 -12.26
CA VAL A 65 -4.96 -2.64 -12.78
C VAL A 65 -4.22 -3.37 -11.64
N GLY A 66 -4.53 -3.04 -10.39
CA GLY A 66 -3.90 -3.65 -9.24
C GLY A 66 -4.31 -5.12 -9.06
N ASP A 67 -3.60 -5.80 -8.18
CA ASP A 67 -3.80 -7.23 -7.95
C ASP A 67 -4.96 -7.49 -6.97
N LYS A 68 -6.01 -8.13 -7.47
CA LYS A 68 -7.18 -8.49 -6.66
C LYS A 68 -6.86 -9.59 -5.66
N GLN A 69 -6.07 -10.57 -6.04
CA GLN A 69 -5.78 -11.74 -5.21
C GLN A 69 -4.79 -11.40 -4.10
N LEU A 70 -3.88 -10.47 -4.36
CA LEU A 70 -3.04 -9.85 -3.34
C LEU A 70 -3.88 -9.09 -2.30
N LEU A 71 -4.86 -8.29 -2.74
CA LEU A 71 -5.77 -7.60 -1.81
C LEU A 71 -6.53 -8.61 -0.93
N VAL A 72 -7.09 -9.66 -1.54
CA VAL A 72 -7.82 -10.70 -0.82
C VAL A 72 -6.91 -11.42 0.19
N ALA A 73 -5.69 -11.78 -0.21
CA ALA A 73 -4.76 -12.47 0.69
C ALA A 73 -4.40 -11.60 1.90
N VAL A 74 -4.08 -10.32 1.68
CA VAL A 74 -3.79 -9.39 2.79
C VAL A 74 -5.01 -9.20 3.69
N GLN A 75 -6.23 -9.09 3.14
CA GLN A 75 -7.45 -8.94 3.93
C GLN A 75 -7.84 -10.16 4.77
N ARG A 76 -7.26 -11.34 4.46
CA ARG A 76 -7.45 -12.58 5.23
C ARG A 76 -6.44 -12.74 6.36
N MET A 77 -5.43 -11.88 6.43
CA MET A 77 -4.44 -11.96 7.50
C MET A 77 -5.10 -11.62 8.84
N GLU A 78 -4.80 -12.40 9.87
CA GLU A 78 -5.29 -12.13 11.23
C GLU A 78 -4.67 -10.84 11.77
N ARG A 79 -3.38 -10.63 11.48
CA ARG A 79 -2.63 -9.41 11.78
C ARG A 79 -2.09 -8.79 10.49
N PRO A 80 -2.69 -7.70 9.96
CA PRO A 80 -2.23 -7.09 8.72
C PRO A 80 -0.86 -6.41 8.87
N PRO A 81 -0.12 -6.22 7.77
CA PRO A 81 1.03 -5.34 7.76
C PRO A 81 0.63 -3.94 8.21
N ARG A 82 1.52 -3.29 8.93
CA ARG A 82 1.32 -1.91 9.40
C ARG A 82 1.57 -0.93 8.26
N LEU A 83 2.58 -1.22 7.46
CA LEU A 83 2.95 -0.46 6.27
C LEU A 83 2.99 -1.38 5.06
N TRP A 84 2.37 -0.95 3.97
CA TRP A 84 2.42 -1.61 2.68
C TRP A 84 3.05 -0.66 1.66
N ILE A 85 4.14 -1.07 1.03
CA ILE A 85 4.81 -0.29 -0.01
C ILE A 85 4.59 -1.01 -1.34
N CYS A 86 4.19 -0.26 -2.36
CA CYS A 86 4.12 -0.75 -3.73
C CYS A 86 4.76 0.23 -4.72
N GLY A 87 4.75 -0.12 -6.01
CA GLY A 87 5.23 0.75 -7.08
C GLY A 87 4.44 0.52 -8.37
N HIS A 88 5.17 0.43 -9.49
CA HIS A 88 4.69 0.03 -10.81
C HIS A 88 3.72 1.02 -11.51
N ILE A 89 2.66 1.45 -10.82
CA ILE A 89 1.64 2.34 -11.40
C ILE A 89 2.00 3.80 -11.12
N HIS A 90 2.78 4.37 -12.02
CA HIS A 90 3.39 5.69 -11.85
C HIS A 90 2.35 6.83 -11.76
N GLU A 91 1.22 6.71 -12.46
CA GLU A 91 0.13 7.69 -12.41
C GLU A 91 -0.52 7.78 -11.00
N ALA A 92 -0.38 6.73 -10.21
CA ALA A 92 -1.03 6.56 -8.92
C ALA A 92 -0.04 6.49 -7.74
N ALA A 93 1.18 7.04 -7.89
CA ALA A 93 2.10 7.24 -6.78
C ALA A 93 1.39 7.98 -5.62
N GLY A 94 1.71 7.74 -4.35
CA GLY A 94 1.11 8.47 -3.24
C GLY A 94 0.63 7.59 -2.08
N GLU A 95 -0.19 8.18 -1.22
CA GLU A 95 -0.65 7.58 0.04
C GLU A 95 -2.11 7.16 -0.05
N TYR A 96 -2.38 5.95 0.44
CA TYR A 96 -3.68 5.31 0.42
C TYR A 96 -3.95 4.63 1.76
N ARG A 97 -5.24 4.44 2.07
CA ARG A 97 -5.71 3.63 3.20
C ARG A 97 -6.47 2.43 2.66
N VAL A 98 -5.86 1.25 2.78
CA VAL A 98 -6.48 -0.01 2.35
C VAL A 98 -7.32 -0.55 3.50
N PRO A 99 -8.64 -0.71 3.36
CA PRO A 99 -9.49 -1.29 4.39
C PRO A 99 -9.07 -2.72 4.72
N HIS A 100 -9.06 -3.03 6.01
CA HIS A 100 -8.73 -4.36 6.52
C HIS A 100 -9.68 -4.74 7.68
N PRO A 101 -10.22 -5.98 7.71
CA PRO A 101 -11.17 -6.40 8.75
C PRO A 101 -10.63 -6.28 10.18
N ALA A 102 -9.36 -6.61 10.41
CA ALA A 102 -8.74 -6.54 11.75
C ALA A 102 -8.42 -5.11 12.25
N VAL A 103 -8.47 -4.08 11.40
CA VAL A 103 -8.26 -2.67 11.79
C VAL A 103 -9.33 -1.76 11.16
N PRO A 104 -10.62 -1.93 11.52
CA PRO A 104 -11.71 -1.15 10.95
C PRO A 104 -11.50 0.36 11.12
N GLY A 105 -11.81 1.13 10.10
CA GLY A 105 -11.65 2.59 10.09
C GLY A 105 -10.23 3.06 9.81
N ALA A 106 -9.21 2.54 10.51
CA ALA A 106 -7.82 2.94 10.30
C ALA A 106 -7.25 2.41 8.97
N GLY A 107 -7.51 1.13 8.66
CA GLY A 107 -6.93 0.45 7.50
C GLY A 107 -5.40 0.35 7.55
N ILE A 108 -4.82 -0.15 6.46
CA ILE A 108 -3.37 -0.28 6.26
C ILE A 108 -2.87 0.97 5.54
N LEU A 109 -1.74 1.54 5.99
CA LEU A 109 -1.06 2.57 5.21
C LEU A 109 -0.42 1.93 3.98
N LEU A 110 -0.91 2.27 2.80
CA LEU A 110 -0.30 1.91 1.53
C LEU A 110 0.42 3.13 0.94
N ILE A 111 1.68 2.97 0.56
CA ILE A 111 2.44 3.97 -0.18
C ILE A 111 2.81 3.38 -1.55
N ASN A 112 2.21 3.89 -2.61
CA ASN A 112 2.73 3.68 -3.96
C ASN A 112 3.93 4.62 -4.15
N ALA A 113 5.13 4.05 -4.10
CA ALA A 113 6.41 4.75 -4.19
C ALA A 113 6.96 4.83 -5.62
N ALA A 114 6.14 4.64 -6.65
CA ALA A 114 6.57 4.76 -8.04
C ALA A 114 7.14 6.16 -8.35
N SER A 115 8.43 6.22 -8.65
CA SER A 115 9.17 7.48 -8.82
C SER A 115 9.53 7.82 -10.27
N PHE A 116 9.27 6.92 -11.22
CA PHE A 116 9.72 7.09 -12.60
C PHE A 116 9.22 8.40 -13.25
N TYR A 117 7.99 8.83 -12.97
CA TYR A 117 7.47 10.11 -13.48
C TYR A 117 7.94 11.33 -12.69
N ALA A 118 8.54 11.17 -11.51
CA ALA A 118 8.92 12.27 -10.63
C ALA A 118 9.92 13.24 -11.29
N ALA A 119 10.82 12.74 -12.12
CA ALA A 119 11.78 13.56 -12.86
C ALA A 119 11.37 13.80 -14.34
N ALA A 120 10.50 12.93 -14.88
CA ALA A 120 10.22 12.89 -16.31
C ALA A 120 8.91 13.58 -16.72
N LYS A 121 7.98 13.86 -15.78
CA LYS A 121 6.67 14.45 -16.09
C LYS A 121 6.29 15.57 -15.12
N LYS A 122 6.04 16.75 -15.68
CA LYS A 122 5.54 17.90 -14.93
C LYS A 122 4.22 17.58 -14.25
N GLY A 123 4.11 17.91 -12.96
CA GLY A 123 2.94 17.65 -12.11
C GLY A 123 3.04 16.40 -11.24
N TYR A 124 4.00 15.50 -11.49
CA TYR A 124 4.21 14.30 -10.67
C TYR A 124 5.31 14.46 -9.61
N GLU A 125 6.08 15.55 -9.68
CA GLU A 125 7.23 15.77 -8.82
C GLU A 125 6.83 15.75 -7.35
N ARG A 126 5.73 16.41 -6.98
CA ARG A 126 5.26 16.45 -5.58
C ARG A 126 4.76 15.10 -5.09
N GLN A 127 4.01 14.37 -5.92
CA GLN A 127 3.31 13.16 -5.49
C GLN A 127 4.27 11.97 -5.29
N ALA A 128 5.32 11.91 -6.11
CA ALA A 128 6.31 10.84 -6.15
C ALA A 128 7.62 11.13 -5.38
N GLN A 129 7.62 12.17 -4.52
CA GLN A 129 8.74 12.44 -3.61
C GLN A 129 8.96 11.30 -2.60
N PRO A 130 10.21 11.08 -2.15
CA PRO A 130 10.50 10.13 -1.07
C PRO A 130 9.78 10.53 0.23
N ARG A 131 9.47 9.54 1.07
CA ARG A 131 8.73 9.72 2.33
C ARG A 131 9.45 9.03 3.48
N ALA A 132 9.49 9.70 4.63
CA ALA A 132 9.86 9.08 5.90
C ALA A 132 8.59 8.68 6.65
N VAL A 133 8.50 7.41 7.03
CA VAL A 133 7.39 6.87 7.82
C VAL A 133 7.89 6.51 9.21
N SER A 134 7.28 7.09 10.24
CA SER A 134 7.51 6.68 11.62
C SER A 134 6.84 5.34 11.89
N LEU A 135 7.62 4.41 12.44
CA LEU A 135 7.14 3.15 13.01
C LEU A 135 7.55 3.13 14.50
N PRO A 136 6.70 2.67 15.42
CA PRO A 136 5.46 1.93 15.20
C PRO A 136 4.24 2.77 14.75
N ASP A 137 4.26 4.10 14.85
CA ASP A 137 3.02 4.92 14.74
C ASP A 137 2.35 4.98 13.35
N VAL A 138 3.00 4.42 12.32
CA VAL A 138 2.51 4.36 10.93
C VAL A 138 2.05 5.72 10.39
N ARG A 139 2.93 6.71 10.51
CA ARG A 139 2.67 8.09 10.06
C ARG A 139 3.76 8.57 9.14
N VAL A 140 3.40 9.18 8.01
CA VAL A 140 4.36 9.92 7.20
C VAL A 140 4.74 11.20 7.95
N VAL A 141 6.02 11.32 8.30
CA VAL A 141 6.56 12.42 9.11
C VAL A 141 7.35 13.44 8.30
N ALA A 142 7.81 13.06 7.10
CA ALA A 142 8.44 13.96 6.15
C ALA A 142 8.26 13.44 4.72
N GLN A 143 8.29 14.35 3.76
CA GLN A 143 8.22 14.05 2.33
C GLN A 143 9.09 15.06 1.55
N GLY A 144 9.80 14.58 0.53
CA GLY A 144 10.58 15.44 -0.37
C GLY A 144 12.02 15.57 0.06
N ASP A 145 12.42 16.82 0.34
CA ASP A 145 13.81 17.22 0.56
C ASP A 145 14.59 16.21 1.44
N PRO A 146 15.74 15.68 0.95
CA PRO A 146 16.62 14.83 1.74
C PRO A 146 16.96 15.39 3.12
N ASP A 147 17.08 16.71 3.28
CA ASP A 147 17.37 17.33 4.57
C ASP A 147 16.17 17.25 5.52
N ASN A 148 14.94 17.38 5.01
CA ASN A 148 13.72 17.16 5.79
C ASN A 148 13.59 15.69 6.22
N LEU A 149 13.98 14.75 5.36
CA LEU A 149 13.99 13.32 5.67
C LEU A 149 15.05 12.98 6.73
N ALA A 150 16.26 13.56 6.61
CA ALA A 150 17.35 13.39 7.56
C ALA A 150 17.01 13.99 8.93
N ALA A 151 16.40 15.18 8.95
CA ALA A 151 15.92 15.82 10.18
C ALA A 151 14.85 14.97 10.88
N ALA A 152 13.89 14.41 10.14
CA ALA A 152 12.88 13.51 10.71
C ALA A 152 13.51 12.23 11.28
N ALA A 153 14.50 11.64 10.60
CA ALA A 153 15.23 10.48 11.09
C ALA A 153 16.07 10.79 12.34
N ALA A 154 16.69 11.97 12.41
CA ALA A 154 17.45 12.42 13.58
C ALA A 154 16.53 12.68 14.79
N ALA A 155 15.37 13.32 14.58
CA ALA A 155 14.37 13.53 15.62
C ALA A 155 13.86 12.19 16.21
N ALA A 156 13.64 11.18 15.37
CA ALA A 156 13.24 9.84 15.83
C ALA A 156 14.32 9.16 16.69
N ARG A 157 15.61 9.43 16.45
CA ARG A 157 16.73 8.91 17.25
C ARG A 157 16.97 9.69 18.54
N GLY A 158 16.64 10.98 18.57
CA GLY A 158 16.81 11.87 19.73
C GLY A 158 15.63 11.87 20.71
N GLY A 159 14.44 11.40 20.31
CA GLY A 159 13.20 11.44 21.09
C GLY A 159 13.09 10.44 22.26
N GLY A 160 14.18 9.82 22.68
CA GLY A 160 14.23 8.95 23.86
C GLY A 160 14.22 9.70 25.19
N SER A 161 13.30 10.64 25.41
CA SER A 161 12.81 11.10 26.73
C SER A 161 11.91 12.33 26.59
N GLY A 162 10.74 12.32 27.24
CA GLY A 162 10.04 13.52 27.67
C GLY A 162 8.81 13.91 26.85
N GLY A 163 7.63 13.76 27.45
CA GLY A 163 6.36 14.22 26.89
C GLY A 163 6.22 15.75 26.89
N GLY A 164 5.27 16.23 26.09
CA GLY A 164 4.86 17.64 26.05
C GLY A 164 4.22 18.00 24.73
N GLY A 165 2.93 18.31 24.74
CA GLY A 165 2.14 18.63 23.57
C GLY A 165 2.52 19.95 22.89
N GLY A 166 2.17 20.06 21.61
CA GLY A 166 2.27 21.28 20.82
C GLY A 166 1.73 21.03 19.41
N GLY A 167 0.50 21.47 19.16
CA GLY A 167 -0.13 21.36 17.84
C GLY A 167 0.49 22.32 16.85
N VAL A 168 0.63 21.88 15.59
CA VAL A 168 0.80 22.76 14.43
C VAL A 168 -0.01 22.20 13.27
N GLY A 169 -0.84 23.05 12.67
CA GLY A 169 -1.75 22.71 11.58
C GLY A 169 -1.29 23.16 10.19
N ASN A 170 -2.07 22.68 9.20
CA ASN A 170 -2.11 22.96 7.76
C ASN A 170 -0.95 22.36 6.93
N GLY A 171 -1.16 21.59 5.86
CA GLY A 171 -2.36 21.22 5.11
C GLY A 171 -1.99 21.11 3.63
N SER A 172 -2.12 19.95 3.00
CA SER A 172 -2.46 19.83 1.56
C SER A 172 -2.68 18.38 1.13
N GLY A 173 -3.91 18.06 0.69
CA GLY A 173 -4.08 17.22 -0.50
C GLY A 173 -4.51 15.76 -0.33
N LEU A 174 -5.40 15.43 0.61
CA LEU A 174 -6.17 14.19 0.48
C LEU A 174 -7.04 14.30 -0.78
N LYS A 175 -6.78 13.48 -1.81
CA LYS A 175 -7.77 13.28 -2.88
C LYS A 175 -8.98 12.56 -2.24
N PRO A 176 -10.21 13.05 -2.40
CA PRO A 176 -11.38 12.32 -1.93
C PRO A 176 -11.39 10.96 -2.62
N GLY A 177 -11.25 9.89 -1.84
CA GLY A 177 -11.51 8.55 -2.34
C GLY A 177 -12.96 8.48 -2.81
N VAL A 178 -13.16 8.04 -4.05
CA VAL A 178 -14.47 7.53 -4.47
C VAL A 178 -14.83 6.43 -3.46
N ARG A 179 -15.97 6.56 -2.80
CA ARG A 179 -16.43 5.57 -1.83
C ARG A 179 -16.50 4.21 -2.55
N PRO A 180 -15.89 3.13 -2.03
CA PRO A 180 -16.21 1.81 -2.54
C PRO A 180 -17.71 1.55 -2.31
N PRO A 181 -18.37 0.77 -3.17
CA PRO A 181 -19.77 0.41 -2.96
C PRO A 181 -19.91 -0.20 -1.57
N THR A 182 -20.81 0.37 -0.77
CA THR A 182 -21.22 -0.20 0.52
C THR A 182 -21.88 -1.54 0.25
N VAL A 183 -21.27 -2.62 0.73
CA VAL A 183 -21.96 -3.90 0.90
C VAL A 183 -23.01 -3.70 1.99
N ALA A 184 -24.27 -3.84 1.61
CA ALA A 184 -25.34 -3.99 2.58
C ALA A 184 -25.10 -5.29 3.36
N ASN A 185 -25.30 -5.23 4.68
CA ASN A 185 -25.12 -6.35 5.58
C ASN A 185 -25.89 -7.58 5.09
N GLY A 186 -25.19 -8.72 4.89
CA GLY A 186 -25.82 -10.05 4.88
C GLY A 186 -25.64 -10.92 3.64
N GLU A 187 -25.01 -10.47 2.56
CA GLU A 187 -24.84 -11.31 1.35
C GLU A 187 -23.42 -11.87 1.21
N VAL A 188 -23.34 -13.19 1.22
CA VAL A 188 -22.18 -13.98 0.78
C VAL A 188 -21.90 -13.63 -0.69
N TRP A 189 -20.65 -13.29 -1.01
CA TRP A 189 -20.19 -13.09 -2.39
C TRP A 189 -20.55 -14.31 -3.25
N SER A 190 -21.52 -14.14 -4.16
CA SER A 190 -21.70 -15.02 -5.32
C SER A 190 -21.11 -14.30 -6.54
N ALA A 191 -20.13 -14.93 -7.17
CA ALA A 191 -19.49 -14.40 -8.36
C ALA A 191 -20.49 -14.33 -9.53
N PRO A 192 -20.60 -13.22 -10.28
CA PRO A 192 -21.33 -13.23 -11.52
C PRO A 192 -20.53 -14.01 -12.56
N HIS A 193 -21.03 -15.22 -12.86
CA HIS A 193 -20.73 -15.93 -14.10
C HIS A 193 -21.22 -15.09 -15.28
N ASP A 194 -20.34 -14.36 -15.94
CA ASP A 194 -20.62 -13.86 -17.29
C ASP A 194 -19.58 -14.35 -18.29
N ARG A 195 -19.93 -15.53 -18.84
CA ARG A 195 -19.94 -15.86 -20.26
C ARG A 195 -18.67 -15.59 -21.06
N ILE A 196 -17.87 -16.65 -21.10
CA ILE A 196 -17.16 -17.13 -22.29
C ILE A 196 -18.04 -16.93 -23.54
N ARG A 197 -17.52 -16.21 -24.53
CA ARG A 197 -17.80 -16.48 -25.95
C ARG A 197 -16.46 -16.58 -26.67
N LEU A 198 -16.40 -17.65 -27.47
CA LEU A 198 -15.30 -18.21 -28.26
C LEU A 198 -14.42 -17.19 -28.97
#